data_AF-W1NN13-F1
#
_entry.id   AF-W1NN13-F1
#
_cell.length_a   1.000
_cell.length_b   1.000
_cell.length_c   1.000
_cell.angle_alpha   90.00
_cell.angle_beta   90.00
_cell.angle_gamma   90.00
#
_symmetry.space_group_name_H-M   'P 1'
#
loop_
_entity.id
_entity.type
_entity.pdbx_description
1 polymer ?
#
loop_
_entity_poly.entity_id
_entity_poly.type
_entity_poly.pdbx_seq_one_letter_code
_entity_poly.pdbx_strand_id
1 'polypeptide(L)'
;MEVIDIGAPLSVLVGEATLGRIFNVLGEPVENLGPVDTRTTSPIHRSAPAFIQLDTRFSIFETGIKVVDRLAPYRRGGKIGLFGEARASKKLLIMELINNIAKAHGGVSVFGGVGERTCEGNDLYIEMQEFRVINEENIAGSKVALVYGQMNEPSGARMRVGLTALCRMPSAMGYQPTLSTEMGSLKERITSTKEGSITSIQAVYVLADDLTDPITATTFVHLDATTVLSRGLATKGIDPAVDPLDSTSTMLQPWIVGEEHYEAGQRVKQTLQCYKVKTL
;
A
#
# COMPACT_ATOMS: atom_id res chain seq x y z
N MET A 1 -27.36 25.47 -14.99
CA MET A 1 -27.51 24.11 -14.43
C MET A 1 -27.77 24.29 -12.95
N GLU A 2 -28.82 23.66 -12.42
CA GLU A 2 -29.17 23.73 -11.00
C GLU A 2 -28.17 22.88 -10.19
N VAL A 3 -27.67 23.41 -9.08
CA VAL A 3 -26.67 22.76 -8.23
C VAL A 3 -27.30 22.54 -6.87
N ILE A 4 -27.31 21.28 -6.41
CA ILE A 4 -27.92 20.87 -5.15
C ILE A 4 -26.82 20.59 -4.14
N ASP A 5 -26.90 21.25 -2.98
CA ASP A 5 -26.04 20.95 -1.83
C ASP A 5 -26.59 19.75 -1.05
N ILE A 6 -25.73 18.76 -0.79
CA ILE A 6 -26.06 17.54 -0.06
C ILE A 6 -25.90 17.76 1.47
N GLY A 7 -25.24 18.85 1.88
CA GLY A 7 -25.03 19.21 3.30
C GLY A 7 -24.06 18.30 4.06
N ALA A 8 -23.48 17.30 3.38
CA ALA A 8 -22.54 16.36 3.93
C ALA A 8 -21.32 16.17 3.01
N PRO A 9 -20.14 15.84 3.56
CA PRO A 9 -19.00 15.45 2.75
C PRO A 9 -19.29 14.19 1.93
N LEU A 10 -18.53 14.02 0.84
CA LEU A 10 -18.58 12.80 0.04
C LEU A 10 -18.41 11.56 0.93
N SER A 11 -19.38 10.65 0.86
CA SER A 11 -19.47 9.46 1.70
C SER A 11 -19.50 8.22 0.81
N VAL A 12 -18.80 7.18 1.23
CA VAL A 12 -18.59 5.96 0.45
C VAL A 12 -19.09 4.75 1.22
N LEU A 13 -19.45 3.71 0.49
CA LEU A 13 -19.89 2.44 1.07
C LEU A 13 -18.75 1.76 1.82
N VAL A 14 -19.06 1.21 3.01
CA VAL A 14 -18.09 0.48 3.84
C VAL A 14 -18.73 -0.78 4.41
N GLY A 15 -17.90 -1.80 4.65
CA GLY A 15 -18.30 -3.06 5.27
C GLY A 15 -17.96 -4.27 4.42
N GLU A 16 -18.33 -5.46 4.88
CA GLU A 16 -18.01 -6.72 4.19
C GLU A 16 -18.68 -6.83 2.81
N ALA A 17 -19.78 -6.08 2.58
CA ALA A 17 -20.47 -6.04 1.29
C ALA A 17 -19.63 -5.41 0.16
N THR A 18 -18.56 -4.68 0.48
CA THR A 18 -17.66 -4.08 -0.52
C THR A 18 -16.54 -5.03 -0.96
N LEU A 19 -16.42 -6.20 -0.33
CA LEU A 19 -15.39 -7.18 -0.66
C LEU A 19 -15.70 -7.84 -2.01
N GLY A 20 -14.66 -8.00 -2.84
CA GLY A 20 -14.72 -8.56 -4.19
C GLY A 20 -15.28 -7.60 -5.24
N ARG A 21 -15.51 -6.33 -4.87
CA ARG A 21 -16.18 -5.33 -5.71
C ARG A 21 -15.20 -4.22 -6.13
N ILE A 22 -15.49 -3.58 -7.26
CA ILE A 22 -14.75 -2.44 -7.82
C ILE A 22 -15.56 -1.16 -7.68
N PHE A 23 -15.00 -0.17 -6.98
CA PHE A 23 -15.63 1.14 -6.78
C PHE A 23 -14.86 2.28 -7.43
N ASN A 24 -15.60 3.30 -7.87
CA ASN A 24 -15.05 4.59 -8.23
C ASN A 24 -14.86 5.49 -6.99
N VAL A 25 -14.36 6.70 -7.23
CA VAL A 25 -14.16 7.74 -6.19
C VAL A 25 -15.44 8.10 -5.44
N LEU A 26 -16.59 8.06 -6.11
CA LEU A 26 -17.89 8.41 -5.53
C LEU A 26 -18.46 7.26 -4.69
N GLY A 27 -17.83 6.08 -4.69
CA GLY A 27 -18.32 4.89 -4.00
C GLY A 27 -19.36 4.12 -4.81
N GLU A 28 -19.49 4.39 -6.10
CA GLU A 28 -20.37 3.67 -7.00
C GLU A 28 -19.64 2.45 -7.58
N PRO A 29 -20.29 1.28 -7.66
CA PRO A 29 -19.71 0.11 -8.29
C PRO A 29 -19.54 0.36 -9.80
N VAL A 30 -18.33 0.13 -10.31
CA VAL A 30 -18.01 0.29 -11.75
C VAL A 30 -18.29 -0.99 -12.53
N GLU A 31 -18.38 -2.11 -11.82
CA GLU A 31 -18.68 -3.41 -12.40
C GLU A 31 -20.19 -3.61 -12.62
N ASN A 32 -20.55 -4.33 -13.69
CA ASN A 32 -21.93 -4.66 -14.02
C ASN A 32 -22.50 -5.82 -13.16
N LEU A 33 -22.04 -5.99 -11.92
CA LEU A 33 -22.46 -7.08 -11.01
C LEU A 33 -23.66 -6.71 -10.12
N GLY A 34 -24.38 -5.63 -10.45
CA GLY A 34 -25.57 -5.18 -9.73
C GLY A 34 -25.28 -4.34 -8.47
N PRO A 35 -26.32 -3.88 -7.76
CA PRO A 35 -26.17 -2.97 -6.63
C PRO A 35 -25.55 -3.66 -5.40
N VAL A 36 -24.77 -2.89 -4.63
CA VAL A 36 -24.18 -3.31 -3.34
C VAL A 36 -25.13 -2.91 -2.21
N ASP A 37 -25.16 -3.68 -1.11
CA ASP A 37 -25.94 -3.31 0.08
C ASP A 37 -25.44 -1.97 0.65
N THR A 38 -26.34 -0.98 0.74
CA THR A 38 -25.99 0.43 1.01
C THR A 38 -26.14 0.85 2.47
N ARG A 39 -26.30 -0.12 3.39
CA ARG A 39 -26.67 0.14 4.80
C ARG A 39 -25.67 0.99 5.58
N THR A 40 -24.37 0.87 5.27
CA THR A 40 -23.32 1.58 6.01
C THR A 40 -22.49 2.43 5.06
N THR A 41 -22.58 3.74 5.23
CA THR A 41 -21.73 4.71 4.53
C THR A 41 -20.81 5.39 5.52
N SER A 42 -19.68 5.89 5.03
CA SER A 42 -18.74 6.62 5.86
C SER A 42 -18.11 7.79 5.09
N PRO A 43 -17.93 8.96 5.72
CA PRO A 43 -17.34 10.11 5.05
C PRO A 43 -15.86 9.85 4.75
N ILE A 44 -15.40 10.29 3.58
CA ILE A 44 -13.99 10.19 3.22
C ILE A 44 -13.12 11.18 4.04
N HIS A 45 -13.70 12.32 4.44
CA HIS A 45 -13.03 13.32 5.24
C HIS A 45 -13.19 13.01 6.74
N ARG A 46 -12.10 12.53 7.36
CA ARG A 46 -11.99 12.22 8.79
C ARG A 46 -10.63 12.65 9.32
N SER A 47 -10.59 13.05 10.59
CA SER A 47 -9.36 13.36 11.32
C SER A 47 -8.56 12.09 11.63
N ALA A 48 -7.26 12.25 11.84
CA ALA A 48 -6.42 11.16 12.35
C ALA A 48 -6.86 10.72 13.76
N PRO A 49 -6.62 9.45 14.15
CA PRO A 49 -6.85 8.99 15.51
C PRO A 49 -6.14 9.86 16.54
N ALA A 50 -6.75 10.05 17.71
CA ALA A 50 -6.14 10.82 18.79
C ALA A 50 -4.95 10.05 19.39
N PHE A 51 -3.98 10.78 19.96
CA PHE A 51 -2.79 10.21 20.58
C PHE A 51 -3.09 9.10 21.61
N ILE A 52 -4.18 9.26 22.38
CA ILE A 52 -4.62 8.31 23.43
C ILE A 52 -5.09 6.97 22.83
N GLN A 53 -5.48 6.95 21.56
CA GLN A 53 -5.98 5.77 20.86
C GLN A 53 -4.86 4.95 20.20
N LEU A 54 -3.65 5.51 20.06
CA LEU A 54 -2.53 4.85 19.39
C LEU A 54 -2.00 3.67 20.22
N ASP A 55 -1.67 2.58 19.54
CA ASP A 55 -0.96 1.45 20.16
C ASP A 55 0.55 1.70 20.13
N THR A 56 1.20 1.53 21.28
CA THR A 56 2.65 1.70 21.43
C THR A 56 3.42 0.41 21.24
N ARG A 57 2.74 -0.74 21.09
CA ARG A 57 3.40 -2.04 20.94
C ARG A 57 4.05 -2.18 19.57
N PHE A 58 5.31 -2.58 19.58
CA PHE A 58 6.01 -3.01 18.38
C PHE A 58 5.72 -4.49 18.16
N SER A 59 5.07 -4.81 17.04
CA SER A 59 4.88 -6.19 16.59
C SER A 59 5.29 -6.31 15.14
N ILE A 60 6.06 -7.34 14.84
CA ILE A 60 6.48 -7.68 13.48
C ILE A 60 5.26 -8.22 12.73
N PHE A 61 5.20 -7.88 11.45
CA PHE A 61 4.24 -8.40 10.51
C PHE A 61 4.95 -9.42 9.62
N GLU A 62 4.66 -10.69 9.84
CA GLU A 62 5.27 -11.79 9.10
C GLU A 62 4.63 -11.90 7.73
N THR A 63 5.44 -11.69 6.69
CA THR A 63 4.95 -11.67 5.30
C THR A 63 5.03 -13.03 4.61
N GLY A 64 5.85 -13.94 5.15
CA GLY A 64 6.20 -15.20 4.50
C GLY A 64 7.25 -15.04 3.39
N ILE A 65 7.69 -13.80 3.11
CA ILE A 65 8.65 -13.49 2.07
C ILE A 65 10.03 -13.39 2.73
N LYS A 66 10.88 -14.41 2.47
CA LYS A 66 12.20 -14.56 3.10
C LYS A 66 13.05 -13.29 3.08
N VAL A 67 13.13 -12.59 1.95
CA VAL A 67 13.95 -11.38 1.83
C VAL A 67 13.40 -10.22 2.66
N VAL A 68 12.08 -10.07 2.72
CA VAL A 68 11.40 -9.04 3.50
C VAL A 68 11.55 -9.35 4.99
N ASP A 69 11.11 -10.52 5.44
CA ASP A 69 11.12 -10.90 6.86
C ASP A 69 12.54 -10.91 7.45
N ARG A 70 13.56 -11.23 6.64
CA ARG A 70 14.96 -11.24 7.08
C ARG A 70 15.61 -9.86 7.09
N LEU A 71 15.47 -9.08 6.01
CA LEU A 71 16.30 -7.89 5.76
C LEU A 71 15.57 -6.57 5.92
N ALA A 72 14.25 -6.56 5.76
CA ALA A 72 13.41 -5.39 5.89
C ALA A 72 12.06 -5.78 6.53
N PRO A 73 12.05 -6.30 7.77
CA PRO A 73 10.84 -6.82 8.41
C PRO A 73 9.79 -5.72 8.55
N TYR A 74 8.54 -6.06 8.27
CA TYR A 74 7.44 -5.09 8.33
C TYR A 74 6.90 -4.94 9.74
N ARG A 75 6.42 -3.72 10.05
CA ARG A 75 5.72 -3.42 11.29
C ARG A 75 4.22 -3.58 11.08
N ARG A 76 3.53 -4.24 12.02
CA ARG A 76 2.07 -4.28 12.02
C ARG A 76 1.51 -2.88 12.30
N GLY A 77 0.63 -2.42 11.41
CA GLY A 77 0.14 -1.04 11.38
C GLY A 77 1.17 -0.01 10.93
N GLY A 78 2.28 -0.48 10.37
CA GLY A 78 3.30 0.36 9.79
C GLY A 78 2.99 0.77 8.36
N LYS A 79 3.78 1.71 7.87
CA LYS A 79 3.73 2.26 6.51
C LYS A 79 4.94 1.73 5.74
N ILE A 80 4.69 0.95 4.71
CA ILE A 80 5.72 0.34 3.86
C ILE A 80 5.72 1.02 2.50
N GLY A 81 6.89 1.44 2.02
CA GLY A 81 7.07 1.96 0.67
C GLY A 81 7.72 0.93 -0.25
N LEU A 82 7.10 0.66 -1.40
CA LEU A 82 7.67 -0.13 -2.48
C LEU A 82 8.21 0.79 -3.57
N PHE A 83 9.54 0.77 -3.74
CA PHE A 83 10.27 1.61 -4.68
C PHE A 83 10.84 0.80 -5.85
N GLY A 84 11.21 1.46 -6.93
CA GLY A 84 11.91 0.85 -8.07
C GLY A 84 11.14 0.84 -9.39
N GLU A 85 11.85 0.61 -10.50
CA GLU A 85 11.28 0.64 -11.85
C GLU A 85 10.68 -0.71 -12.30
N ALA A 86 10.92 -1.78 -11.55
CA ALA A 86 10.46 -3.13 -11.87
C ALA A 86 8.93 -3.27 -11.64
N ARG A 87 8.14 -2.76 -12.60
CA ARG A 87 6.67 -2.71 -12.54
C ARG A 87 6.04 -4.09 -12.33
N ALA A 88 6.60 -5.12 -12.97
CA ALA A 88 6.15 -6.50 -12.83
C ALA A 88 6.36 -7.05 -11.39
N SER A 89 7.54 -6.82 -10.80
CA SER A 89 7.85 -7.32 -9.45
C SER A 89 7.05 -6.60 -8.36
N LYS A 90 6.67 -5.33 -8.57
CA LYS A 90 5.80 -4.58 -7.63
C LYS A 90 4.42 -5.24 -7.50
N LYS A 91 3.78 -5.55 -8.63
CA LYS A 91 2.46 -6.17 -8.65
C LYS A 91 2.49 -7.55 -8.01
N LEU A 92 3.46 -8.37 -8.40
CA LEU A 92 3.66 -9.71 -7.84
C LEU A 92 3.81 -9.67 -6.31
N LEU A 93 4.63 -8.75 -5.80
CA LEU A 93 4.85 -8.59 -4.36
C LEU A 93 3.55 -8.17 -3.64
N ILE A 94 2.78 -7.24 -4.20
CA ILE A 94 1.51 -6.79 -3.60
C ILE A 94 0.50 -7.95 -3.56
N MET A 95 0.37 -8.71 -4.65
CA MET A 95 -0.55 -9.85 -4.71
C MET A 95 -0.17 -10.94 -3.71
N GLU A 96 1.12 -11.28 -3.65
CA GLU A 96 1.62 -12.30 -2.73
C GLU A 96 1.42 -11.87 -1.27
N LEU A 97 1.65 -10.59 -0.95
CA LEU A 97 1.35 -10.03 0.36
C LEU A 97 -0.14 -10.16 0.68
N ILE A 98 -1.04 -9.74 -0.22
CA ILE A 98 -2.49 -9.86 0.00
C ILE A 98 -2.89 -11.33 0.26
N ASN A 99 -2.37 -12.26 -0.52
CA ASN A 99 -2.64 -13.69 -0.39
C ASN A 99 -2.15 -14.25 0.96
N ASN A 100 -0.94 -13.91 1.39
CA ASN A 100 -0.38 -14.38 2.65
C ASN A 100 -1.10 -13.78 3.85
N ILE A 101 -1.53 -12.52 3.76
CA ILE A 101 -2.31 -11.84 4.81
C ILE A 101 -3.70 -12.47 4.94
N ALA A 102 -4.36 -12.74 3.82
CA ALA A 102 -5.67 -13.37 3.79
C ALA A 102 -5.63 -14.78 4.41
N LYS A 103 -4.56 -15.54 4.16
CA LYS A 103 -4.39 -16.92 4.68
C LYS A 103 -3.96 -16.96 6.15
N ALA A 104 -2.99 -16.14 6.56
CA ALA A 104 -2.36 -16.24 7.88
C ALA A 104 -3.07 -15.42 8.97
N HIS A 105 -3.64 -14.27 8.62
CA HIS A 105 -4.15 -13.31 9.61
C HIS A 105 -5.66 -13.08 9.54
N GLY A 106 -6.37 -13.74 8.62
CA GLY A 106 -7.82 -13.57 8.42
C GLY A 106 -8.22 -12.13 8.09
N GLY A 107 -7.25 -11.29 7.70
CA GLY A 107 -7.45 -9.88 7.42
C GLY A 107 -8.14 -9.64 6.09
N VAL A 108 -8.70 -8.44 5.95
CA VAL A 108 -9.20 -7.91 4.69
C VAL A 108 -8.19 -6.92 4.13
N SER A 109 -8.11 -6.84 2.80
CA SER A 109 -7.21 -5.95 2.07
C SER A 109 -8.03 -4.95 1.26
N VAL A 110 -7.54 -3.72 1.16
CA VAL A 110 -8.13 -2.70 0.30
C VAL A 110 -7.05 -2.23 -0.66
N PHE A 111 -7.32 -2.31 -1.95
CA PHE A 111 -6.42 -1.84 -2.99
C PHE A 111 -6.92 -0.52 -3.58
N GLY A 112 -6.09 0.52 -3.47
CA GLY A 112 -6.37 1.85 -4.03
C GLY A 112 -5.51 2.12 -5.26
N GLY A 113 -6.08 1.97 -6.45
CA GLY A 113 -5.41 2.30 -7.71
C GLY A 113 -5.54 3.78 -8.04
N VAL A 114 -4.62 4.59 -7.51
CA VAL A 114 -4.61 6.06 -7.69
C VAL A 114 -3.81 6.44 -8.93
N GLY A 115 -4.48 6.92 -9.98
CA GLY A 115 -3.80 7.42 -11.18
C GLY A 115 -3.06 6.34 -11.97
N GLU A 116 -3.39 5.07 -11.73
CA GLU A 116 -2.86 3.93 -12.47
C GLU A 116 -3.50 3.83 -13.86
N ARG A 117 -2.84 3.08 -14.76
CA ARG A 117 -3.40 2.80 -16.09
C ARG A 117 -4.58 1.85 -15.97
N THR A 118 -5.62 2.08 -16.78
CA THR A 118 -6.81 1.23 -16.83
C THR A 118 -6.49 -0.22 -17.17
N CYS A 119 -5.56 -0.45 -18.12
CA CYS A 119 -5.11 -1.81 -18.44
C CYS A 119 -4.48 -2.50 -17.23
N GLU A 120 -3.64 -1.79 -16.48
CA GLU A 120 -2.94 -2.36 -15.33
C GLU A 120 -3.86 -2.74 -14.18
N GLY A 121 -4.94 -1.98 -13.97
CA GLY A 121 -5.99 -2.31 -13.00
C GLY A 121 -6.85 -3.49 -13.44
N ASN A 122 -7.13 -3.61 -14.75
CA ASN A 122 -7.85 -4.75 -15.29
C ASN A 122 -7.02 -6.05 -15.19
N ASP A 123 -5.74 -5.98 -15.53
CA ASP A 123 -4.82 -7.12 -15.43
C ASP A 123 -4.74 -7.60 -13.97
N LEU A 124 -4.60 -6.67 -13.02
CA LEU A 124 -4.56 -6.99 -11.58
C LEU A 124 -5.86 -7.65 -11.11
N TYR A 125 -7.01 -7.19 -11.62
CA TYR A 125 -8.30 -7.80 -11.28
C TYR A 125 -8.39 -9.25 -11.76
N ILE A 126 -8.00 -9.51 -13.00
CA ILE A 126 -7.98 -10.87 -13.58
C ILE A 126 -7.00 -11.76 -12.80
N GLU A 127 -5.80 -11.27 -12.53
CA GLU A 127 -4.80 -12.01 -11.73
C GLU A 127 -5.36 -12.33 -10.33
N MET A 128 -6.04 -11.39 -9.66
CA MET A 128 -6.67 -11.64 -8.36
C MET A 128 -7.76 -12.71 -8.40
N GLN A 129 -8.49 -12.84 -9.52
CA GLN A 129 -9.45 -13.92 -9.73
C GLN A 129 -8.74 -15.26 -9.93
N GLU A 130 -7.68 -15.29 -10.74
CA GLU A 130 -6.87 -16.50 -10.97
C GLU A 130 -6.24 -17.04 -9.68
N PHE A 131 -5.71 -16.14 -8.83
CA PHE A 131 -5.13 -16.51 -7.54
C PHE A 131 -6.17 -16.79 -6.44
N ARG A 132 -7.48 -16.78 -6.77
CA ARG A 132 -8.60 -16.98 -5.83
C ARG A 132 -8.59 -16.04 -4.63
N VAL A 133 -8.03 -14.84 -4.82
CA VAL A 133 -8.12 -13.75 -3.85
C VAL A 133 -9.52 -13.13 -3.91
N ILE A 134 -10.05 -13.03 -5.12
CA ILE A 134 -11.45 -12.69 -5.41
C ILE A 134 -12.15 -13.97 -5.86
N ASN A 135 -13.24 -14.33 -5.18
CA ASN A 135 -14.02 -15.52 -5.50
C ASN A 135 -15.24 -15.12 -6.34
N GLU A 136 -15.27 -15.54 -7.61
CA GLU A 136 -16.40 -15.25 -8.51
C GLU A 136 -17.69 -15.97 -8.09
N GLU A 137 -17.58 -17.21 -7.59
CA GLU A 137 -18.72 -18.02 -7.15
C GLU A 137 -19.31 -17.52 -5.81
N ASN A 138 -18.48 -16.89 -4.97
CA ASN A 138 -18.90 -16.36 -3.68
C ASN A 138 -18.20 -15.02 -3.38
N ILE A 139 -18.82 -13.95 -3.86
CA ILE A 139 -18.31 -12.57 -3.69
C ILE A 139 -18.10 -12.24 -2.21
N ALA A 140 -18.99 -12.68 -1.31
CA ALA A 140 -18.89 -12.44 0.14
C ALA A 140 -17.69 -13.14 0.79
N GLY A 141 -17.13 -14.17 0.14
CA GLY A 141 -15.90 -14.85 0.58
C GLY A 141 -14.62 -14.15 0.12
N SER A 142 -14.71 -13.11 -0.73
CA SER A 142 -13.55 -12.37 -1.21
C SER A 142 -12.88 -11.59 -0.08
N LYS A 143 -11.56 -11.42 -0.16
CA LYS A 143 -10.77 -10.76 0.89
C LYS A 143 -10.24 -9.39 0.50
N VAL A 144 -10.53 -8.94 -0.72
CA VAL A 144 -10.05 -7.66 -1.27
C VAL A 144 -11.20 -6.79 -1.71
N ALA A 145 -11.19 -5.50 -1.37
CA ALA A 145 -12.00 -4.48 -2.03
C ALA A 145 -11.11 -3.61 -2.94
N LEU A 146 -11.61 -3.28 -4.13
CA LEU A 146 -10.87 -2.50 -5.14
C LEU A 146 -11.49 -1.11 -5.27
N VAL A 147 -10.64 -0.08 -5.19
CA VAL A 147 -11.03 1.31 -5.42
C VAL A 147 -10.12 1.86 -6.51
N TYR A 148 -10.71 2.25 -7.63
CA TYR A 148 -9.98 2.82 -8.76
C TYR A 148 -10.34 4.28 -8.98
N GLY A 149 -9.35 5.07 -9.35
CA GLY A 149 -9.58 6.21 -10.23
C GLY A 149 -8.35 6.44 -11.07
N GLN A 150 -8.56 6.12 -12.33
CA GLN A 150 -7.52 5.83 -13.30
C GLN A 150 -7.04 7.13 -13.97
N MET A 151 -6.03 7.02 -14.82
CA MET A 151 -5.49 8.18 -15.54
C MET A 151 -6.52 8.92 -16.42
N ASN A 152 -7.59 8.25 -16.86
CA ASN A 152 -8.67 8.82 -17.67
C ASN A 152 -9.64 9.71 -16.86
N GLU A 153 -9.60 9.65 -15.53
CA GLU A 153 -10.45 10.45 -14.66
C GLU A 153 -9.89 11.87 -14.43
N PRO A 154 -10.77 12.85 -14.15
CA PRO A 154 -10.33 14.21 -13.86
C PRO A 154 -9.41 14.25 -12.64
N SER A 155 -8.52 15.24 -12.59
CA SER A 155 -7.56 15.41 -11.49
C SER A 155 -8.24 15.43 -10.11
N GLY A 156 -9.43 16.03 -9.99
CA GLY A 156 -10.20 16.04 -8.75
C GLY A 156 -10.65 14.65 -8.28
N ALA A 157 -10.99 13.75 -9.21
CA ALA A 157 -11.34 12.37 -8.91
C ALA A 157 -10.10 11.58 -8.50
N ARG A 158 -9.01 11.62 -9.29
CA ARG A 158 -7.72 10.97 -8.96
C ARG A 158 -7.20 11.37 -7.59
N MET A 159 -7.28 12.66 -7.27
CA MET A 159 -6.87 13.17 -5.96
C MET A 159 -7.74 12.64 -4.82
N ARG A 160 -8.96 12.14 -5.08
CA ARG A 160 -9.88 11.58 -4.07
C ARG A 160 -9.95 10.06 -4.08
N VAL A 161 -9.37 9.34 -5.05
CA VAL A 161 -9.26 7.87 -5.01
C VAL A 161 -8.47 7.42 -3.80
N GLY A 162 -7.35 8.11 -3.52
CA GLY A 162 -6.62 7.94 -2.28
C GLY A 162 -7.59 8.06 -1.10
N LEU A 163 -8.41 9.13 -1.04
CA LEU A 163 -9.55 9.34 -0.11
C LEU A 163 -10.50 8.17 0.04
N THR A 164 -10.95 7.59 -1.07
CA THR A 164 -11.87 6.46 -1.06
C THR A 164 -11.19 5.14 -0.66
N ALA A 165 -9.91 4.96 -0.98
CA ALA A 165 -9.14 3.74 -0.68
C ALA A 165 -8.52 3.74 0.73
N LEU A 166 -7.89 4.82 1.16
CA LEU A 166 -7.16 4.97 2.45
C LEU A 166 -7.08 6.42 2.98
N CYS A 167 -7.59 7.41 2.27
CA CYS A 167 -7.17 8.81 2.32
C CYS A 167 -5.90 9.22 1.54
N ARG A 168 -5.66 10.52 1.28
CA ARG A 168 -5.22 11.16 -0.01
C ARG A 168 -3.72 11.20 -0.44
N MET A 169 -3.36 11.07 -1.75
CA MET A 169 -2.17 11.70 -2.48
C MET A 169 -1.94 11.22 -3.95
N PRO A 170 -1.09 11.81 -4.88
CA PRO A 170 -0.46 13.17 -5.06
C PRO A 170 -0.47 13.75 -6.53
N SER A 171 0.22 14.91 -6.82
CA SER A 171 1.18 15.19 -7.95
C SER A 171 1.62 16.70 -8.12
N ALA A 172 2.48 17.08 -9.09
CA ALA A 172 3.77 17.80 -8.87
C ALA A 172 4.27 19.05 -9.66
N MET A 173 5.33 19.72 -9.11
CA MET A 173 6.23 20.82 -9.55
C MET A 173 5.54 22.14 -9.96
N GLY A 174 5.24 22.97 -8.96
CA GLY A 174 4.03 23.80 -8.90
C GLY A 174 3.08 23.35 -7.77
N TYR A 175 3.59 22.48 -6.88
CA TYR A 175 2.86 21.89 -5.76
C TYR A 175 2.23 22.95 -4.87
N GLN A 176 1.07 22.61 -4.29
CA GLN A 176 0.51 23.40 -3.21
C GLN A 176 1.50 23.46 -2.05
N PRO A 177 1.63 24.63 -1.37
CA PRO A 177 2.44 24.75 -0.16
C PRO A 177 1.94 23.85 0.98
N THR A 178 0.74 23.28 0.85
CA THR A 178 0.11 22.36 1.81
C THR A 178 0.47 20.88 1.60
N LEU A 179 1.34 20.54 0.64
CA LEU A 179 1.66 19.15 0.30
C LEU A 179 2.06 18.30 1.51
N SER A 180 2.96 18.81 2.35
CA SER A 180 3.43 18.11 3.56
C SER A 180 2.30 17.89 4.56
N THR A 181 1.49 18.91 4.83
CA THR A 181 0.35 18.85 5.74
C THR A 181 -0.73 17.88 5.23
N GLU A 182 -1.01 17.88 3.93
CA GLU A 182 -1.96 16.97 3.31
C GLU A 182 -1.46 15.52 3.34
N MET A 183 -0.16 15.30 3.07
CA MET A 183 0.47 13.98 3.20
C MET A 183 0.36 13.48 4.63
N GLY A 184 0.77 14.31 5.59
CA GLY A 184 0.71 13.96 7.01
C GLY A 184 -0.71 13.61 7.43
N SER A 185 -1.69 14.44 7.07
CA SER A 185 -3.09 14.21 7.43
C SER A 185 -3.64 12.88 6.89
N LEU A 186 -3.22 12.46 5.69
CA LEU A 186 -3.47 11.10 5.22
C LEU A 186 -2.70 10.10 6.09
N LYS A 187 -1.37 10.19 6.09
CA LYS A 187 -0.52 9.11 6.57
C LYS A 187 -0.77 8.86 8.05
N GLU A 188 -1.06 9.87 8.84
CA GLU A 188 -1.38 9.71 10.26
C GLU A 188 -2.68 8.95 10.54
N ARG A 189 -3.57 8.81 9.55
CA ARG A 189 -4.73 7.91 9.67
C ARG A 189 -4.36 6.45 9.51
N ILE A 190 -3.23 6.16 8.84
CA ILE A 190 -2.70 4.82 8.68
C ILE A 190 -1.81 4.54 9.88
N THR A 191 -2.39 3.95 10.91
CA THR A 191 -1.66 3.64 12.14
C THR A 191 -2.32 2.48 12.88
N SER A 192 -1.65 2.00 13.92
CA SER A 192 -2.22 1.06 14.89
C SER A 192 -2.95 1.83 15.98
N THR A 193 -4.23 1.50 16.17
CA THR A 193 -5.02 1.91 17.31
C THR A 193 -5.28 0.72 18.24
N LYS A 194 -5.85 0.99 19.42
CA LYS A 194 -6.26 -0.05 20.37
C LYS A 194 -7.33 -1.00 19.83
N GLU A 195 -8.10 -0.56 18.84
CA GLU A 195 -9.20 -1.35 18.24
C GLU A 195 -8.73 -2.20 17.06
N GLY A 196 -7.66 -1.78 16.38
CA GLY A 196 -7.15 -2.48 15.20
C GLY A 196 -5.91 -1.83 14.61
N SER A 197 -5.33 -2.48 13.60
CA SER A 197 -4.09 -2.03 12.94
C SER A 197 -4.26 -1.97 11.44
N ILE A 198 -3.92 -0.84 10.81
CA ILE A 198 -3.90 -0.69 9.36
C ILE A 198 -2.45 -0.69 8.88
N THR A 199 -2.00 -1.81 8.30
CA THR A 199 -0.69 -1.87 7.64
C THR A 199 -0.87 -1.41 6.19
N SER A 200 -0.19 -0.34 5.77
CA SER A 200 -0.25 0.13 4.38
C SER A 200 0.99 -0.23 3.61
N ILE A 201 0.81 -0.79 2.42
CA ILE A 201 1.88 -1.01 1.43
C ILE A 201 1.63 -0.05 0.27
N GLN A 202 2.61 0.79 -0.03
CA GLN A 202 2.45 1.91 -0.95
C GLN A 202 3.47 1.78 -2.06
N ALA A 203 3.00 1.53 -3.28
CA ALA A 203 3.86 1.64 -4.46
C ALA A 203 4.14 3.11 -4.73
N VAL A 204 5.37 3.54 -4.48
CA VAL A 204 5.81 4.91 -4.76
C VAL A 204 6.47 4.92 -6.14
N TYR A 205 5.98 5.81 -6.99
CA TYR A 205 6.61 6.10 -8.27
C TYR A 205 7.62 7.22 -8.06
N VAL A 206 8.90 6.92 -8.32
CA VAL A 206 9.98 7.91 -8.26
C VAL A 206 10.14 8.47 -9.66
N LEU A 207 10.04 9.79 -9.80
CA LEU A 207 10.23 10.47 -11.07
C LEU A 207 11.72 10.45 -11.42
N ALA A 208 12.05 9.91 -12.59
CA ALA A 208 13.43 9.86 -13.11
C ALA A 208 14.46 9.26 -12.13
N ASP A 209 14.01 8.34 -11.26
CA ASP A 209 14.80 7.76 -10.17
C ASP A 209 15.44 8.78 -9.20
N ASP A 210 14.92 10.01 -9.17
CA ASP A 210 15.39 11.05 -8.26
C ASP A 210 14.72 10.92 -6.88
N LEU A 211 15.46 10.33 -5.94
CA LEU A 211 15.04 10.21 -4.54
C LEU A 211 15.01 11.55 -3.80
N THR A 212 15.57 12.62 -4.40
CA THR A 212 15.57 13.97 -3.82
C THR A 212 14.32 14.77 -4.15
N ASP A 213 13.42 14.23 -4.99
CA ASP A 213 12.12 14.84 -5.27
C ASP A 213 11.33 15.11 -3.97
N PRO A 214 10.67 16.29 -3.82
CA PRO A 214 9.94 16.64 -2.61
C PRO A 214 8.85 15.63 -2.20
N ILE A 215 8.14 14.99 -3.14
CA ILE A 215 7.14 13.96 -2.80
C ILE A 215 7.84 12.76 -2.20
N THR A 216 8.89 12.29 -2.88
CA THR A 216 9.64 11.10 -2.48
C THR A 216 10.26 11.32 -1.10
N ALA A 217 10.95 12.44 -0.89
CA ALA A 217 11.53 12.85 0.37
C ALA A 217 10.48 12.96 1.51
N THR A 218 9.34 13.61 1.24
CA THR A 218 8.26 13.73 2.24
C THR A 218 7.65 12.37 2.56
N THR A 219 7.52 11.49 1.56
CA THR A 219 6.98 10.15 1.77
C THR A 219 7.91 9.34 2.66
N PHE A 220 9.23 9.39 2.45
CA PHE A 220 10.21 8.67 3.26
C PHE A 220 10.10 8.97 4.76
N VAL A 221 9.80 10.21 5.14
CA VAL A 221 9.65 10.60 6.55
C VAL A 221 8.54 9.81 7.26
N HIS A 222 7.51 9.40 6.53
CA HIS A 222 6.38 8.67 7.09
C HIS A 222 6.49 7.15 6.94
N LEU A 223 7.54 6.60 6.32
CA LEU A 223 7.65 5.16 6.11
C LEU A 223 8.40 4.49 7.27
N ASP A 224 7.83 3.40 7.80
CA ASP A 224 8.48 2.53 8.78
C ASP A 224 9.46 1.55 8.11
N ALA A 225 9.18 1.18 6.86
CA ALA A 225 10.01 0.30 6.06
C ALA A 225 10.01 0.69 4.57
N THR A 226 11.15 0.50 3.93
CA THR A 226 11.36 0.75 2.51
C THR A 226 11.83 -0.54 1.85
N THR A 227 11.12 -0.97 0.81
CA THR A 227 11.48 -2.12 -0.01
C THR A 227 11.77 -1.61 -1.41
N VAL A 228 13.04 -1.67 -1.80
CA VAL A 228 13.51 -1.20 -3.11
C VAL A 228 13.58 -2.39 -4.04
N LEU A 229 12.98 -2.28 -5.23
CA LEU A 229 13.00 -3.32 -6.25
C LEU A 229 13.98 -2.95 -7.36
N SER A 230 14.95 -3.80 -7.62
CA SER A 230 16.01 -3.55 -8.60
C SER A 230 15.72 -4.28 -9.91
N ARG A 231 15.72 -3.53 -11.02
CA ARG A 231 15.63 -4.11 -12.37
C ARG A 231 16.80 -5.06 -12.65
N GLY A 232 17.99 -4.77 -12.12
CA GLY A 232 19.17 -5.61 -12.29
C GLY A 232 19.00 -7.02 -11.70
N LEU A 233 18.26 -7.14 -10.60
CA LEU A 233 17.93 -8.45 -10.00
C LEU A 233 16.84 -9.17 -10.81
N ALA A 234 15.83 -8.44 -11.28
CA ALA A 234 14.77 -9.00 -12.13
C ALA A 234 15.32 -9.61 -13.43
N THR A 235 16.27 -8.93 -14.10
CA THR A 235 16.91 -9.46 -15.33
C THR A 235 17.69 -10.76 -15.08
N LYS A 236 18.13 -11.01 -13.84
CA LYS A 236 18.79 -12.26 -13.45
C LYS A 236 17.82 -13.39 -13.11
N GLY A 237 16.50 -13.15 -13.22
CA GLY A 237 15.46 -14.11 -12.86
C GLY A 237 15.28 -14.30 -11.35
N ILE A 238 15.66 -13.30 -10.54
CA ILE A 238 15.47 -13.33 -9.08
C ILE A 238 14.13 -12.68 -8.75
N ASP A 239 13.18 -13.49 -8.26
CA ASP A 239 11.86 -13.03 -7.81
C ASP A 239 11.59 -13.42 -6.35
N PRO A 240 11.09 -12.48 -5.51
CA PRO A 240 10.89 -11.06 -5.81
C PRO A 240 12.22 -10.30 -5.90
N ALA A 241 12.31 -9.35 -6.83
CA ALA A 241 13.52 -8.57 -7.14
C ALA A 241 13.88 -7.49 -6.10
N VAL A 242 13.80 -7.81 -4.82
CA VAL A 242 14.08 -6.92 -3.69
C VAL A 242 15.59 -6.71 -3.54
N ASP A 243 16.04 -5.46 -3.54
CA ASP A 243 17.42 -5.11 -3.26
C ASP A 243 17.69 -5.23 -1.75
N PRO A 244 18.56 -6.15 -1.33
CA PRO A 244 18.84 -6.42 0.08
C PRO A 244 19.66 -5.31 0.78
N LEU A 245 20.35 -4.47 0.01
CA LEU A 245 21.22 -3.41 0.52
C LEU A 245 20.46 -2.09 0.63
N ASP A 246 19.66 -1.77 -0.38
CA ASP A 246 18.92 -0.49 -0.42
C ASP A 246 17.59 -0.56 0.35
N SER A 247 17.08 -1.77 0.66
CA SER A 247 15.90 -1.95 1.50
C SER A 247 16.22 -1.80 2.99
N THR A 248 15.40 -1.02 3.70
CA THR A 248 15.60 -0.70 5.11
C THR A 248 14.30 -0.86 5.90
N SER A 249 14.42 -1.08 7.21
CA SER A 249 13.28 -1.11 8.11
C SER A 249 13.69 -0.61 9.49
N THR A 250 12.81 0.18 10.11
CA THR A 250 12.93 0.61 11.50
C THR A 250 12.86 -0.56 12.48
N MET A 251 12.26 -1.69 12.07
CA MET A 251 12.10 -2.88 12.90
C MET A 251 13.36 -3.75 12.97
N LEU A 252 14.36 -3.53 12.11
CA LEU A 252 15.59 -4.33 12.09
C LEU A 252 16.56 -3.89 13.19
N GLN A 253 16.17 -4.12 14.45
CA GLN A 253 16.92 -3.75 15.65
C GLN A 253 17.01 -4.96 16.59
N PRO A 254 18.16 -5.19 17.27
CA PRO A 254 18.36 -6.38 18.11
C PRO A 254 17.28 -6.60 19.17
N TRP A 255 16.77 -5.51 19.77
CA TRP A 255 15.75 -5.58 20.81
C TRP A 255 14.32 -5.83 20.29
N ILE A 256 14.09 -5.72 18.97
CA ILE A 256 12.77 -5.98 18.34
C ILE A 256 12.75 -7.39 17.74
N VAL A 257 13.72 -7.72 16.88
CA VAL A 257 13.76 -9.00 16.15
C VAL A 257 14.55 -10.10 16.88
N GLY A 258 15.27 -9.75 17.95
CA GLY A 258 16.22 -10.63 18.63
C GLY A 258 17.63 -10.57 18.03
N GLU A 259 18.64 -10.89 18.85
CA GLU A 259 20.04 -10.82 18.45
C GLU A 259 20.38 -11.77 17.30
N GLU A 260 19.92 -13.03 17.35
CA GLU A 260 20.18 -14.01 16.29
C GLU A 260 19.62 -13.57 14.94
N HIS A 261 18.40 -13.01 14.95
CA HIS A 261 17.79 -12.48 13.74
C HIS A 261 18.61 -11.30 13.23
N TYR A 262 18.93 -10.34 14.09
CA TYR A 262 19.69 -9.17 13.69
C TYR A 262 21.07 -9.53 13.12
N GLU A 263 21.84 -10.36 13.83
CA GLU A 263 23.20 -10.72 13.42
C GLU A 263 23.24 -11.42 12.07
N ALA A 264 22.42 -12.45 11.85
CA ALA A 264 22.48 -13.13 10.57
C ALA A 264 21.87 -12.29 9.42
N GLY A 265 20.97 -11.33 9.71
CA GLY A 265 20.61 -10.28 8.74
C GLY A 265 21.81 -9.41 8.35
N GLN A 266 22.60 -8.97 9.33
CA GLN A 266 23.82 -8.17 9.09
C GLN A 266 24.90 -8.97 8.34
N ARG A 267 25.13 -10.24 8.69
CA ARG A 267 26.06 -11.13 7.97
C ARG A 267 25.69 -11.27 6.50
N VAL A 268 24.40 -11.40 6.18
CA VAL A 268 23.91 -11.45 4.79
C VAL A 268 24.21 -10.13 4.07
N LYS A 269 23.87 -8.97 4.66
CA LYS A 269 24.15 -7.66 4.05
C LYS A 269 25.65 -7.44 3.80
N GLN A 270 26.50 -7.78 4.78
CA GLN A 270 27.96 -7.67 4.65
C GLN A 270 28.51 -8.56 3.52
N THR A 271 28.05 -9.81 3.44
CA THR A 271 28.49 -10.75 2.39
C THR A 271 28.11 -10.23 1.00
N LEU A 272 26.89 -9.72 0.85
CA LEU A 272 26.40 -9.16 -0.41
C LEU A 272 27.11 -7.86 -0.78
N GLN A 273 27.44 -7.01 0.20
CA GLN A 273 28.20 -5.79 -0.02
C GLN A 273 29.62 -6.11 -0.51
N CYS A 274 30.30 -7.08 0.11
CA CYS A 274 31.61 -7.56 -0.34
C CYS A 274 31.56 -8.13 -1.77
N TYR A 275 30.50 -8.86 -2.11
CA TYR A 275 30.31 -9.38 -3.46
C TYR A 275 30.11 -8.28 -4.50
N LYS A 276 29.29 -7.26 -4.19
CA LYS A 276 29.03 -6.11 -5.08
C LYS A 276 30.32 -5.34 -5.37
N VAL A 277 31.19 -5.16 -4.38
CA VAL A 277 32.49 -4.48 -4.53
C VAL A 277 33.47 -5.28 -5.39
N LYS A 278 33.45 -6.63 -5.34
CA LYS A 278 34.35 -7.49 -6.13
C LYS A 278 33.93 -7.67 -7.60
N THR A 279 32.70 -7.31 -7.94
CA THR A 279 32.13 -7.53 -9.28
C THR A 279 32.12 -6.22 -10.11
N LEU A 280 32.49 -5.09 -9.49
CA LEU A 280 32.80 -3.81 -10.13
C LEU A 280 34.30 -3.73 -10.42
#